data_AF-A0A1B6LDG6-F1
#
_entry.id   AF-A0A1B6LDG6-F1
#
_cell.length_a   1.000
_cell.length_b   1.000
_cell.length_c   1.000
_cell.angle_alpha   90.00
_cell.angle_beta   90.00
_cell.angle_gamma   90.00
#
_symmetry.space_group_name_H-M   'P 1'
#
loop_
_entity.id
_entity.type
_entity.pdbx_description
1 polymer ?
#
loop_
_entity_poly.entity_id
_entity_poly.type
_entity_poly.pdbx_seq_one_letter_code
_entity_poly.pdbx_strand_id
1 'polypeptide(L)'
;KCLSLCLLDICFAPDIRKGILLLEDLFKDNQGDERRDYLYYLAIGNARIKEYSKALNYVRAFLNLEPANAQVQALETTIKKRMEKEGLMGMVLAGTAVVAMGGLVALGLALSKGKS
;
A
#
# COMPACT_ATOMS: atom_id res chain seq x y z
N LYS A 1 -6.70 -2.09 -28.64
CA LYS A 1 -6.15 -0.71 -28.79
C LYS A 1 -7.16 0.41 -28.48
N CYS A 2 -8.49 0.24 -28.70
CA CYS A 2 -9.48 1.24 -28.25
C CYS A 2 -9.67 1.33 -26.72
N LEU A 3 -9.64 0.21 -25.98
CA LEU A 3 -9.87 0.22 -24.53
C LEU A 3 -8.83 1.07 -23.76
N SER A 4 -7.57 0.97 -24.17
CA SER A 4 -6.47 1.72 -23.56
C SER A 4 -6.56 3.24 -23.78
N LEU A 5 -7.24 3.72 -24.84
CA LEU A 5 -7.40 5.15 -25.10
C LEU A 5 -8.59 5.71 -24.29
N CYS A 6 -9.69 4.97 -24.18
CA CYS A 6 -10.83 5.37 -23.33
C CYS A 6 -10.49 5.36 -21.83
N LEU A 7 -9.59 4.46 -21.39
CA LEU A 7 -9.14 4.41 -20.00
C LEU A 7 -8.32 5.64 -19.58
N LEU A 8 -7.56 6.24 -20.50
CA LEU A 8 -6.78 7.44 -20.23
C LEU A 8 -7.67 8.68 -20.00
N ASP A 9 -8.79 8.81 -20.73
CA ASP A 9 -9.77 9.87 -20.48
C ASP A 9 -10.49 9.70 -19.12
N ILE A 10 -10.75 8.45 -18.70
CA ILE A 10 -11.30 8.14 -17.36
C ILE A 10 -10.33 8.48 -16.22
N CYS A 11 -9.02 8.42 -16.47
CA CYS A 11 -8.00 8.80 -15.48
C CYS A 11 -7.89 10.31 -15.26
N PHE A 12 -8.54 11.12 -16.11
CA PHE A 12 -8.56 12.57 -16.09
C PHE A 12 -9.93 13.17 -15.79
N ALA A 13 -10.95 12.35 -15.51
CA ALA A 13 -12.25 12.84 -15.08
C ALA A 13 -12.15 13.46 -13.67
N PRO A 14 -12.89 14.55 -13.38
CA PRO A 14 -12.99 15.14 -12.04
C PRO A 14 -13.51 14.13 -10.98
N ASP A 15 -14.08 13.01 -11.41
CA ASP A 15 -14.63 11.94 -10.57
C ASP A 15 -13.85 10.62 -10.69
N ILE A 16 -12.62 10.58 -10.15
CA ILE A 16 -11.80 9.35 -10.12
C ILE A 16 -12.57 8.15 -9.54
N ARG A 17 -13.49 8.39 -8.59
CA ARG A 17 -14.35 7.34 -8.00
C ARG A 17 -15.27 6.68 -9.01
N LYS A 18 -15.87 7.46 -9.94
CA LYS A 18 -16.72 6.92 -11.01
C LYS A 18 -15.89 6.08 -11.98
N GLY A 19 -14.67 6.52 -12.29
CA GLY A 19 -13.71 5.76 -13.10
C GLY A 19 -13.38 4.40 -12.48
N ILE A 20 -13.14 4.35 -11.16
CA ILE A 20 -12.88 3.10 -10.45
C ILE A 20 -14.10 2.16 -10.50
N LEU A 21 -15.32 2.67 -10.28
CA LEU A 21 -16.54 1.86 -10.35
C LEU A 21 -16.74 1.23 -11.74
N LEU A 22 -16.55 2.01 -12.80
CA LEU A 22 -16.63 1.48 -14.17
C LEU A 22 -15.56 0.40 -14.41
N LEU A 23 -14.36 0.61 -13.88
CA LEU A 23 -13.26 -0.35 -14.00
C LEU A 23 -13.55 -1.66 -13.25
N GLU A 24 -14.22 -1.57 -12.09
CA GLU A 24 -14.68 -2.74 -11.32
C GLU A 24 -15.77 -3.53 -12.05
N ASP A 25 -16.67 -2.85 -12.77
CA ASP A 25 -17.70 -3.54 -13.57
C ASP A 25 -17.10 -4.20 -14.81
N LEU A 26 -16.18 -3.51 -15.51
CA LEU A 26 -15.41 -4.13 -16.60
C LEU A 26 -14.61 -5.34 -16.10
N PHE A 27 -14.04 -5.27 -14.91
CA PHE A 27 -13.31 -6.39 -14.32
C PHE A 27 -14.20 -7.62 -14.04
N LYS A 28 -15.48 -7.43 -13.68
CA LYS A 28 -16.41 -8.54 -13.46
C LYS A 28 -16.79 -9.24 -14.77
N ASP A 29 -16.98 -8.46 -15.82
CA ASP A 29 -17.36 -8.98 -17.14
C ASP A 29 -16.20 -9.67 -17.85
N ASN A 30 -14.95 -9.30 -17.55
CA ASN A 30 -13.75 -9.84 -18.21
C ASN A 30 -13.05 -10.90 -17.35
N GLN A 31 -13.06 -12.16 -17.81
CA GLN A 31 -12.40 -13.30 -17.14
C GLN A 31 -11.07 -13.74 -17.77
N GLY A 32 -10.58 -13.02 -18.79
CA GLY A 32 -9.37 -13.38 -19.56
C GLY A 32 -8.05 -12.78 -19.04
N ASP A 33 -6.99 -12.86 -19.84
CA ASP A 33 -5.64 -12.37 -19.52
C ASP A 33 -5.59 -10.87 -19.18
N GLU A 34 -6.54 -10.08 -19.69
CA GLU A 34 -6.71 -8.65 -19.41
C GLU A 34 -7.07 -8.38 -17.95
N ARG A 35 -7.51 -9.40 -17.20
CA ARG A 35 -7.79 -9.33 -15.76
C ARG A 35 -6.59 -8.80 -14.97
N ARG A 36 -5.36 -9.12 -15.40
CA ARG A 36 -4.13 -8.59 -14.80
C ARG A 36 -4.03 -7.07 -14.97
N ASP A 37 -4.29 -6.57 -16.18
CA ASP A 37 -4.24 -5.14 -16.47
C ASP A 37 -5.27 -4.37 -15.64
N TYR A 38 -6.50 -4.89 -15.53
CA TYR A 38 -7.53 -4.29 -14.68
C TYR A 38 -7.12 -4.24 -13.20
N LEU A 39 -6.53 -5.31 -12.65
CA LEU A 39 -6.04 -5.31 -11.26
C LEU A 39 -4.97 -4.24 -11.03
N TYR A 40 -4.06 -4.08 -12.00
CA TYR A 40 -3.01 -3.06 -11.94
C TYR A 40 -3.60 -1.64 -11.93
N TYR A 41 -4.56 -1.35 -12.82
CA TYR A 41 -5.21 -0.05 -12.86
C TYR A 41 -6.13 0.21 -11.65
N LEU A 42 -6.84 -0.81 -11.15
CA LEU A 42 -7.65 -0.71 -9.94
C LEU A 42 -6.79 -0.41 -8.70
N ALA A 43 -5.62 -1.04 -8.57
CA ALA A 43 -4.67 -0.75 -7.51
C ALA A 43 -4.21 0.72 -7.54
N ILE A 44 -3.83 1.23 -8.72
CA ILE A 44 -3.39 2.62 -8.88
C ILE A 44 -4.54 3.60 -8.61
N GLY A 45 -5.73 3.35 -9.14
CA GLY A 45 -6.91 4.19 -8.95
C GLY A 45 -7.28 4.33 -7.47
N ASN A 46 -7.36 3.21 -6.76
CA ASN A 46 -7.65 3.20 -5.32
C ASN A 46 -6.53 3.86 -4.50
N ALA A 47 -5.27 3.69 -4.88
CA ALA A 47 -4.14 4.37 -4.23
C ALA A 47 -4.19 5.90 -4.40
N ARG A 48 -4.73 6.42 -5.52
CA ARG A 48 -4.88 7.87 -5.75
C ARG A 48 -5.96 8.52 -4.89
N ILE A 49 -7.05 7.80 -4.60
CA ILE A 49 -8.13 8.28 -3.71
C ILE A 49 -7.87 7.99 -2.23
N LYS A 50 -6.64 7.55 -1.89
CA LYS A 50 -6.19 7.17 -0.53
C LYS A 50 -6.89 5.96 0.08
N GLU A 51 -7.56 5.15 -0.75
CA GLU A 51 -8.13 3.86 -0.36
C GLU A 51 -7.04 2.77 -0.39
N TYR A 52 -6.03 2.92 0.47
CA TYR A 52 -4.83 2.08 0.45
C TYR A 52 -5.15 0.60 0.76
N SER A 53 -6.14 0.33 1.61
CA SER A 53 -6.58 -1.04 1.93
C SER A 53 -7.11 -1.78 0.70
N LYS A 54 -7.97 -1.12 -0.08
CA LYS A 54 -8.47 -1.69 -1.35
C LYS A 54 -7.35 -1.83 -2.37
N ALA A 55 -6.48 -0.83 -2.48
CA ALA A 55 -5.34 -0.87 -3.38
C ALA A 55 -4.43 -2.08 -3.09
N LEU A 56 -4.12 -2.35 -1.82
CA LEU A 56 -3.30 -3.51 -1.42
C LEU A 56 -3.97 -4.85 -1.74
N ASN A 57 -5.30 -4.95 -1.59
CA ASN A 57 -6.02 -6.17 -1.97
C ASN A 57 -5.88 -6.45 -3.48
N TYR A 58 -6.02 -5.43 -4.32
CA TYR A 58 -5.84 -5.57 -5.77
C TYR A 58 -4.40 -5.95 -6.15
N VAL A 59 -3.41 -5.35 -5.49
CA VAL A 59 -1.99 -5.70 -5.69
C VAL A 59 -1.70 -7.14 -5.30
N ARG A 60 -2.21 -7.61 -4.16
CA ARG A 60 -2.06 -9.01 -3.73
C ARG A 60 -2.74 -9.98 -4.68
N ALA A 61 -3.94 -9.65 -5.17
CA ALA A 61 -4.62 -10.44 -6.18
C ALA A 61 -3.80 -10.53 -7.48
N PHE A 62 -3.14 -9.44 -7.89
CA PHE A 62 -2.23 -9.46 -9.03
C PHE A 62 -1.02 -10.38 -8.75
N LEU A 63 -0.37 -10.25 -7.60
CA LEU A 63 0.81 -11.05 -7.25
C LEU A 63 0.49 -12.54 -7.10
N ASN A 64 -0.76 -12.91 -6.78
CA ASN A 64 -1.20 -14.30 -6.82
C ASN A 64 -1.22 -14.87 -8.24
N LEU A 65 -1.46 -14.04 -9.25
CA LEU A 65 -1.41 -14.43 -10.66
C LEU A 65 0.04 -14.42 -11.18
N GLU A 66 0.80 -13.38 -10.84
CA GLU A 66 2.16 -13.18 -11.35
C GLU A 66 3.12 -12.74 -10.23
N PRO A 67 3.57 -13.68 -9.38
CA PRO A 67 4.38 -13.37 -8.21
C PRO A 67 5.76 -12.83 -8.54
N ALA A 68 6.29 -13.14 -9.73
CA ALA A 68 7.60 -12.70 -10.20
C ALA A 68 7.63 -11.24 -10.68
N ASN A 69 6.49 -10.56 -10.71
CA ASN A 69 6.40 -9.21 -11.27
C ASN A 69 6.95 -8.15 -10.29
N ALA A 70 8.20 -7.75 -10.50
CA ALA A 70 8.89 -6.77 -9.68
C ALA A 70 8.21 -5.39 -9.67
N GLN A 71 7.53 -5.00 -10.75
CA GLN A 71 6.81 -3.72 -10.82
C GLN A 71 5.67 -3.67 -9.82
N VAL A 72 4.92 -4.77 -9.69
CA VAL A 72 3.78 -4.86 -8.77
C VAL A 72 4.23 -5.00 -7.32
N GLN A 73 5.35 -5.69 -7.06
CA GLN A 73 5.97 -5.71 -5.73
C GLN A 73 6.45 -4.31 -5.29
N ALA A 74 7.03 -3.53 -6.21
CA ALA A 74 7.41 -2.15 -5.96
C ALA A 74 6.18 -1.26 -5.70
N LEU A 75 5.07 -1.51 -6.41
CA LEU A 75 3.79 -0.83 -6.17
C LEU A 75 3.24 -1.14 -4.77
N GLU A 76 3.26 -2.41 -4.34
CA GLU A 76 2.86 -2.81 -2.98
C GLU A 76 3.64 -2.03 -1.91
N THR A 77 4.97 -2.00 -2.06
CA THR A 77 5.87 -1.31 -1.14
C THR A 77 5.60 0.19 -1.12
N THR A 78 5.35 0.79 -2.28
CA THR A 78 5.04 2.22 -2.40
C THR A 78 3.72 2.56 -1.71
N ILE A 79 2.69 1.73 -1.88
CA ILE A 79 1.39 1.92 -1.23
C ILE A 79 1.53 1.79 0.29
N LYS A 80 2.24 0.76 0.78
CA LYS A 80 2.52 0.57 2.22
C LYS A 80 3.21 1.80 2.84
N LYS A 81 4.27 2.29 2.19
CA LYS A 81 5.00 3.50 2.63
C LYS A 81 4.10 4.75 2.69
N ARG A 82 3.19 4.92 1.73
CA ARG A 82 2.23 6.03 1.74
C ARG A 82 1.20 5.88 2.86
N MET A 83 0.71 4.66 3.09
CA MET A 83 -0.21 4.35 4.18
C MET A 83 0.41 4.61 5.56
N GLU A 84 1.70 4.26 5.74
CA GLU A 84 2.48 4.59 6.94
C GLU A 84 2.65 6.11 7.11
N LYS A 85 3.03 6.81 6.03
CA LYS A 85 3.25 8.27 6.06
C LYS A 85 1.97 9.05 6.39
N GLU A 86 0.81 8.56 5.96
CA GLU A 86 -0.48 9.17 6.28
C GLU A 86 -1.01 8.80 7.67
N GLY A 87 -0.24 8.03 8.47
CA GLY A 87 -0.62 7.68 9.84
C GLY A 87 -1.82 6.72 9.94
N LEU A 88 -2.27 6.16 8.80
CA LEU A 88 -3.32 5.14 8.74
C LEU A 88 -2.84 3.80 9.33
N MET A 89 -1.52 3.61 9.44
CA MET A 89 -0.88 2.55 10.20
C MET A 89 -0.70 2.97 11.68
N GLY A 90 -1.69 3.64 12.25
CA GLY A 90 -1.73 3.93 13.68
C GLY A 90 -1.78 2.61 14.45
N MET A 91 -0.80 2.40 15.34
CA MET A 91 -0.82 1.40 16.43
C MET A 91 -0.11 0.04 16.24
N VAL A 92 0.88 -0.11 15.36
CA VAL A 92 1.78 -1.31 15.41
C VAL A 92 3.26 -0.98 15.56
N LEU A 93 3.75 0.15 15.03
CA LEU A 93 5.19 0.47 15.06
C LEU A 93 5.66 1.34 16.24
N ALA A 94 4.77 1.68 17.19
CA ALA A 94 5.17 2.39 18.41
C ALA A 94 5.76 1.47 19.50
N GLY A 95 6.00 0.18 19.21
CA GLY A 95 6.45 -0.80 20.20
C GLY A 95 7.96 -1.10 20.22
N THR A 96 8.73 -0.80 19.17
CA THR A 96 10.08 -1.37 19.04
C THR A 96 11.22 -0.37 18.74
N ALA A 97 10.97 0.94 18.81
CA ALA A 97 12.00 1.95 18.51
C ALA A 97 12.28 2.93 19.68
N VAL A 98 12.24 2.45 20.92
CA VAL A 98 12.78 3.21 22.09
C VAL A 98 13.99 2.47 22.69
N VAL A 99 14.91 1.96 21.87
CA VAL A 99 16.22 1.50 22.37
C VAL A 99 17.27 1.66 21.27
N ALA A 100 17.84 2.87 21.10
CA ALA A 100 19.22 3.06 20.64
C ALA A 100 19.54 4.54 20.40
N MET A 101 19.69 5.33 21.47
CA MET A 101 20.68 6.43 21.56
C MET A 101 20.63 7.17 22.92
N GLY A 102 20.34 6.46 24.01
CA GLY A 102 20.40 7.00 25.38
C GLY A 102 20.81 5.98 26.45
N GLY A 103 21.29 4.81 26.03
CA GLY A 103 21.59 3.67 26.91
C GLY A 103 22.95 3.73 27.58
N LEU A 104 23.34 4.87 28.16
CA LEU A 104 24.50 4.97 29.06
C LEU A 104 24.19 5.56 30.44
N VAL A 105 22.93 5.87 30.77
CA VAL A 105 22.62 6.55 32.04
C VAL A 105 21.91 5.66 33.07
N ALA A 106 21.33 4.52 32.67
CA ALA A 106 20.52 3.69 33.59
C ALA A 106 21.26 2.54 34.31
N LEU A 107 22.61 2.48 34.23
CA LEU A 107 23.42 1.54 35.03
C LEU A 107 24.31 2.26 36.07
N GLY A 108 24.02 3.53 36.38
CA GLY A 108 24.81 4.34 37.32
C GLY A 108 24.29 4.38 38.77
N LEU A 109 23.09 3.85 39.06
CA LEU A 109 22.43 4.02 40.37
C LEU A 109 22.28 2.74 41.22
N ALA A 110 22.80 1.59 40.77
CA ALA A 110 22.62 0.32 41.48
C ALA A 110 23.81 -0.14 42.34
N LEU A 111 24.96 0.56 42.32
CA LEU A 111 26.19 0.09 43.01
C LEU A 111 26.74 1.03 44.10
N SER A 112 26.02 2.09 44.49
CA SER A 112 26.49 3.02 45.53
C SER A 112 25.56 3.08 46.74
N LYS A 113 25.54 2.00 47.54
CA LYS A 113 25.21 1.91 48.97
C LYS A 113 24.97 0.42 49.32
N GLY A 114 25.67 -0.24 50.24
CA GLY A 114 26.67 0.24 51.19
C GLY A 114 27.41 -0.93 51.80
N LYS A 115 28.67 -0.67 52.12
CA LYS A 115 29.45 -1.37 53.13
C LYS A 115 29.23 -0.65 54.44
N SER A 116 28.54 -1.28 55.38
CA SER A 116 28.82 -1.17 56.81
C SER A 116 28.31 -2.41 57.51
#